data_AF-A0A392PRN0-F1
#
_entry.id   AF-A0A392PRN0-F1
#
_cell.length_a   1.000
_cell.length_b   1.000
_cell.length_c   1.000
_cell.angle_alpha   90.00
_cell.angle_beta   90.00
_cell.angle_gamma   90.00
#
_symmetry.space_group_name_H-M   'P 1'
#
loop_
_entity.id
_entity.type
_entity.pdbx_description
1 polymer ?
#
loop_
_entity_poly.entity_id
_entity_poly.type
_entity_poly.pdbx_seq_one_letter_code
_entity_poly.pdbx_strand_id
1 'polypeptide(L)' 'MTAIEEMAGMDVLCSDKTGTLTLNKLSVDKNLIEIFAKGVDADTVVLMAARASRVENQDAIDAAIVGMLGDPKE' A
#
# COMPACT_ATOMS: atom_id res chain seq x y z
N MET A 1 -26.13 12.50 23.64
CA MET A 1 -27.29 12.72 22.75
C MET A 1 -26.92 13.61 21.57
N THR A 2 -25.95 14.52 21.74
CA THR A 2 -25.44 15.44 20.70
C THR A 2 -24.92 14.78 19.42
N ALA A 3 -24.14 13.70 19.49
CA ALA A 3 -23.58 13.06 18.28
C ALA A 3 -24.64 12.50 17.30
N ILE A 4 -25.83 12.14 17.80
CA ILE A 4 -26.93 11.63 16.95
C ILE A 4 -27.60 12.79 16.23
N GLU A 5 -27.80 13.92 16.90
CA GLU A 5 -28.38 15.14 16.32
C GLU A 5 -27.42 15.77 15.29
N GLU A 6 -26.12 15.78 15.59
CA GLU A 6 -25.08 16.28 14.68
C GLU A 6 -24.97 15.42 13.42
N MET A 7 -25.05 14.08 13.52
CA MET A 7 -25.10 13.22 12.34
C MET A 7 -26.40 13.37 11.54
N ALA A 8 -27.54 13.61 12.22
CA ALA A 8 -28.82 13.78 11.54
C ALA A 8 -28.91 15.09 10.74
N GLY A 9 -28.16 16.12 11.15
CA GLY A 9 -28.09 17.42 10.47
C GLY A 9 -26.91 17.59 9.50
N MET A 10 -26.20 16.52 9.14
CA MET A 10 -24.98 16.64 8.34
C MET A 10 -25.28 16.79 6.83
N ASP A 11 -24.87 17.90 6.24
CA ASP A 11 -25.04 18.18 4.80
C ASP A 11 -23.82 17.78 3.95
N VAL A 12 -22.61 17.78 4.53
CA VAL A 12 -21.36 17.48 3.81
C VAL A 12 -20.48 16.55 4.65
N LEU A 13 -20.00 15.47 4.04
CA LEU A 13 -19.06 14.53 4.64
C LEU A 13 -17.69 14.62 3.94
N CYS A 14 -16.68 15.09 4.67
CA CYS A 14 -15.29 15.02 4.24
C CYS A 14 -14.69 13.69 4.71
N SER A 15 -14.77 12.67 3.87
CA SER A 15 -14.19 11.36 4.16
C SER A 15 -12.74 11.28 3.67
N ASP A 16 -11.87 10.70 4.49
CA ASP A 16 -10.52 10.40 4.06
C ASP A 16 -10.53 9.26 3.02
N LYS A 17 -9.62 9.29 2.06
CA LYS A 17 -9.57 8.26 1.04
C LYS A 17 -8.93 6.99 1.58
N THR A 18 -7.75 7.11 2.19
CA THR A 18 -6.92 5.96 2.56
C THR A 18 -7.36 5.42 3.90
N GLY A 19 -7.80 4.16 3.96
CA GLY A 19 -8.23 3.53 5.21
C GLY A 19 -9.66 3.90 5.65
N THR A 20 -10.37 4.77 4.92
CA THR A 20 -11.83 4.94 5.07
C THR A 20 -12.57 4.55 3.78
N LEU A 21 -12.28 5.20 2.64
CA LEU A 21 -12.91 4.82 1.36
C LEU A 21 -12.26 3.61 0.70
N THR A 22 -10.94 3.44 0.84
CA THR A 22 -10.19 2.34 0.25
C THR A 22 -9.76 1.33 1.29
N LEU A 23 -9.61 0.06 0.87
CA LEU A 23 -9.26 -1.07 1.75
C LEU A 23 -7.85 -0.99 2.32
N ASN A 24 -7.02 -0.07 1.83
CA ASN A 24 -5.59 -0.02 2.15
C ASN A 24 -4.88 -1.36 1.89
N LYS A 25 -5.30 -2.08 0.84
CA LYS A 25 -4.68 -3.31 0.34
C LYS A 25 -4.10 -3.02 -1.04
N LEU A 26 -2.85 -2.60 -1.07
CA LEU A 26 -2.18 -2.20 -2.31
C LEU A 26 -1.71 -3.44 -3.07
N SER A 27 -1.66 -3.32 -4.39
CA SER A 27 -1.07 -4.31 -5.29
C SER A 27 -0.28 -3.59 -6.37
N VAL A 28 0.74 -4.25 -6.90
CA VAL A 28 1.60 -3.72 -7.95
C VAL A 28 1.59 -4.70 -9.11
N ASP A 29 1.31 -4.18 -10.31
CA ASP A 29 1.44 -4.95 -11.55
C ASP A 29 2.89 -4.89 -12.03
N LYS A 30 3.56 -6.05 -12.03
CA LYS A 30 4.97 -6.16 -12.47
C LYS A 30 5.18 -5.69 -13.92
N ASN A 31 4.16 -5.80 -14.78
CA ASN A 31 4.27 -5.41 -16.19
C ASN A 31 4.35 -3.88 -16.38
N LEU A 32 3.96 -3.10 -15.35
CA LEU A 32 3.98 -1.64 -15.38
C LEU A 32 5.24 -1.05 -14.71
N ILE A 33 6.18 -1.89 -14.29
CA ILE A 33 7.43 -1.44 -13.66
C ILE A 33 8.42 -0.96 -14.73
N GLU A 34 8.70 0.34 -14.73
CA GLU A 34 9.71 0.95 -15.59
C GLU A 34 11.05 1.07 -14.85
N ILE A 35 12.14 0.68 -15.51
CA ILE A 35 13.48 0.60 -14.90
C ILE A 35 14.45 1.51 -15.63
N PHE A 36 15.10 2.39 -14.87
CA PHE A 36 16.03 3.37 -15.41
C PHE A 36 17.51 3.02 -15.17
N ALA A 37 17.79 2.07 -14.28
CA ALA A 37 19.14 1.63 -13.97
C ALA A 37 19.61 0.53 -14.95
N LYS A 38 20.79 0.69 -15.53
CA LYS A 38 21.37 -0.32 -16.44
C LYS A 38 21.71 -1.60 -15.67
N GLY A 39 21.35 -2.75 -16.25
CA GLY A 39 21.67 -4.06 -15.70
C GLY A 39 20.81 -4.49 -14.51
N VAL A 40 19.70 -3.79 -14.25
CA VAL A 40 18.70 -4.14 -13.23
C VAL A 40 17.42 -4.58 -13.94
N ASP A 41 16.82 -5.68 -13.47
CA ASP A 41 15.51 -6.17 -13.94
C ASP A 41 14.41 -5.95 -12.89
N ALA A 42 13.16 -6.20 -13.27
CA ALA A 42 12.00 -5.86 -12.44
C ALA A 42 11.99 -6.65 -11.12
N ASP A 43 12.39 -7.93 -11.17
CA ASP A 43 12.46 -8.77 -9.98
C ASP A 43 13.58 -8.30 -9.03
N THR A 44 14.72 -7.84 -9.56
CA THR A 44 15.78 -7.22 -8.76
C THR A 44 15.30 -5.93 -8.08
N VAL A 45 14.54 -5.07 -8.78
CA VAL A 45 13.96 -3.85 -8.16
C VAL A 45 12.98 -4.21 -7.04
N VAL A 46 12.09 -5.18 -7.28
CA VAL A 46 11.12 -5.64 -6.28
C VAL A 46 11.82 -6.22 -5.06
N LEU A 47 12.87 -7.02 -5.25
CA LEU A 47 13.67 -7.58 -4.16
C LEU A 47 14.37 -6.49 -3.34
N MET A 48 14.94 -5.49 -4.00
CA MET A 48 15.54 -4.34 -3.30
C MET A 48 14.49 -3.55 -2.50
N ALA A 49 13.30 -3.34 -3.05
CA ALA A 49 12.21 -2.66 -2.37
C ALA A 49 11.71 -3.45 -1.16
N ALA A 50 11.57 -4.77 -1.28
CA ALA A 50 11.16 -5.65 -0.19
C ALA A 50 12.18 -5.65 0.96
N ARG A 51 13.49 -5.64 0.64
CA ARG A 51 14.57 -5.53 1.65
C ARG A 51 14.62 -4.18 2.37
N ALA A 52 14.15 -3.13 1.71
CA ALA A 52 14.00 -1.81 2.32
C ALA A 52 12.72 -1.69 3.17
N SER A 53 11.77 -2.61 2.98
CA SER A 53 10.49 -2.65 3.70
C SER A 53 10.66 -3.27 5.09
N ARG A 54 9.82 -2.89 6.07
CA ARG A 54 9.93 -3.41 7.44
C ARG A 54 9.15 -4.72 7.58
N VAL A 55 9.76 -5.76 8.14
CA VAL A 55 9.08 -7.07 8.32
C VAL A 55 8.23 -7.13 9.59
N GLU A 56 8.65 -6.46 10.67
CA GLU A 56 8.05 -6.63 12.01
C GLU A 56 6.85 -5.71 12.28
N ASN A 57 6.63 -4.70 11.43
CA ASN A 57 5.51 -3.77 11.54
C ASN A 57 5.18 -3.20 10.15
N GLN A 58 4.76 -4.10 9.26
CA GLN A 58 4.46 -3.80 7.86
C GLN A 58 3.32 -2.78 7.76
N ASP A 59 3.62 -1.58 7.29
CA ASP A 59 2.56 -0.73 6.77
C ASP A 59 1.96 -1.36 5.50
N ALA A 60 0.84 -0.81 5.05
CA ALA A 60 0.13 -1.37 3.91
C ALA A 60 0.95 -1.41 2.61
N ILE A 61 1.95 -0.53 2.47
CA ILE A 61 2.86 -0.48 1.33
C ILE A 61 3.94 -1.56 1.49
N ASP A 62 4.57 -1.64 2.67
CA ASP A 62 5.56 -2.68 2.99
C ASP A 62 4.99 -4.08 2.75
N ALA A 63 3.76 -4.33 3.23
CA ALA A 63 3.06 -5.60 3.02
C ALA A 63 2.83 -5.89 1.53
N ALA A 64 2.47 -4.88 0.74
CA ALA A 64 2.24 -5.05 -0.69
C ALA A 64 3.52 -5.38 -1.45
N ILE A 65 4.64 -4.74 -1.10
CA ILE A 65 5.93 -4.96 -1.74
C ILE A 65 6.50 -6.33 -1.36
N VAL A 66 6.49 -6.70 -0.06
CA VAL A 66 6.94 -8.04 0.38
C VAL A 66 6.06 -9.14 -0.22
N GLY A 67 4.76 -8.89 -0.37
CA GLY A 67 3.82 -9.81 -1.03
C GLY A 67 4.05 -10.01 -2.53
N MET A 68 4.92 -9.20 -3.16
CA MET A 68 5.32 -9.43 -4.56
C MET A 68 6.42 -10.48 -4.73
N LEU A 69 7.09 -10.87 -3.64
CA LEU A 69 8.12 -11.89 -3.64
C LEU A 69 7.50 -13.28 -3.76
N GLY A 70 8.22 -14.21 -4.39
CA GLY A 70 7.82 -15.63 -4.41
C GLY A 70 7.95 -16.28 -3.03
N ASP A 71 9.01 -15.93 -2.29
CA ASP A 71 9.19 -16.26 -0.89
C ASP A 71 9.36 -14.96 -0.07
N PRO A 72 8.47 -14.65 0.87
CA PRO A 72 8.58 -13.48 1.76
C PRO A 72 9.85 -13.41 2.62
N LYS A 73 10.67 -14.46 2.64
CA LYS A 73 11.93 -14.54 3.40
C LYS A 73 13.20 -14.23 2.58
N GLU A 74 13.09 -14.01 1.26
CA GLU A 74 14.20 -13.60 0.38
C GLU A 74 14.67 -12.13 0.59
#